data_AF-A0A954EX34-F1
#
_entry.id   AF-A0A954EX34-F1
#
_cell.length_a   1.000
_cell.length_b   1.000
_cell.length_c   1.000
_cell.angle_alpha   90.00
_cell.angle_beta   90.00
_cell.angle_gamma   90.00
#
_symmetry.space_group_name_H-M   'P 1'
#
loop_
_entity.id
_entity.type
_entity.pdbx_description
1 polymer ?
#
loop_
_entity_poly.entity_id
_entity_poly.type
_entity_poly.pdbx_seq_one_letter_code
_entity_poly.pdbx_strand_id
1 'polypeptide(L)'
;FRSQKDVPVPVPIAGSPAGNGSEVRVPIPSANSDRTSTIDGLRTLSLAQLIDLEIACGEANLRRTHKNWADVVELIAVNGLDKSFARRLHPSVRNAFKQLVDRARS
;
A
#
# COMPACT_ATOMS: atom_id res chain seq x y z
N PHE A 1 -5.32 -23.15 -0.58
CA PHE A 1 -4.39 -22.97 0.56
C PHE A 1 -5.22 -22.78 1.83
N ARG A 2 -5.26 -23.79 2.72
CA ARG A 2 -5.77 -23.64 4.09
C ARG A 2 -4.57 -23.76 5.02
N SER A 3 -4.35 -22.73 5.84
CA SER A 3 -3.35 -22.77 6.91
C SER A 3 -3.89 -23.62 8.06
N GLN A 4 -3.01 -24.34 8.76
CA GLN A 4 -3.29 -25.32 9.81
C GLN A 4 -3.87 -24.72 11.11
N LYS A 5 -4.15 -23.42 11.11
CA LYS A 5 -4.96 -22.66 12.06
C LYS A 5 -5.86 -21.79 11.19
N ASP A 6 -7.17 -21.71 11.49
CA ASP A 6 -8.19 -20.91 10.77
C ASP A 6 -7.92 -19.39 10.85
N VAL A 7 -6.73 -18.97 10.44
CA VAL A 7 -6.37 -17.59 10.20
C VAL A 7 -6.64 -17.35 8.72
N PRO A 8 -7.64 -16.52 8.37
CA PRO A 8 -7.84 -16.13 7.00
C PRO A 8 -6.60 -15.36 6.54
N VAL A 9 -5.80 -15.98 5.67
CA VAL A 9 -4.67 -15.34 5.00
C VAL A 9 -5.22 -14.55 3.82
N PRO A 10 -5.15 -13.21 3.82
CA PRO A 10 -5.54 -12.42 2.67
C PRO A 10 -4.48 -12.62 1.57
N VAL A 11 -4.88 -13.18 0.43
CA VAL A 11 -4.01 -13.29 -0.75
C VAL A 11 -4.48 -12.26 -1.78
N PRO A 12 -3.70 -11.20 -2.07
CA PRO A 12 -4.06 -10.24 -3.09
C PRO A 12 -4.01 -10.90 -4.48
N ILE A 13 -5.04 -10.66 -5.29
CA ILE A 13 -5.15 -11.16 -6.65
C ILE A 13 -4.73 -10.04 -7.62
N ALA A 14 -3.72 -10.30 -8.44
CA ALA A 14 -3.21 -9.32 -9.39
C ALA A 14 -4.30 -8.86 -10.37
N GLY A 15 -4.37 -7.55 -10.64
CA GLY A 15 -5.38 -6.93 -11.49
C GLY A 15 -6.74 -6.67 -10.82
N SER A 16 -6.99 -7.25 -9.65
CA SER A 16 -8.19 -6.97 -8.85
C SER A 16 -8.10 -5.62 -8.12
N PRO A 17 -9.24 -5.02 -7.73
CA PRO A 17 -9.23 -3.86 -6.82
C PRO A 17 -8.47 -4.16 -5.54
N ALA A 18 -7.65 -3.20 -5.09
CA ALA A 18 -6.88 -3.27 -3.84
C ALA A 18 -7.76 -3.33 -2.58
N GLY A 19 -8.99 -2.84 -2.69
CA GLY A 19 -10.02 -2.90 -1.67
C GLY A 19 -11.38 -2.84 -2.34
N ASN A 20 -12.45 -3.15 -1.60
CA ASN A 20 -13.80 -3.07 -2.14
C ASN A 20 -14.08 -1.65 -2.68
N GLY A 21 -14.40 -1.55 -3.98
CA GLY A 21 -14.65 -0.27 -4.66
C GLY A 21 -13.42 0.60 -4.94
N SER A 22 -12.19 0.13 -4.65
CA SER A 22 -10.99 0.92 -4.87
C SER A 22 -10.63 1.06 -6.36
N GLU A 23 -10.27 2.27 -6.77
CA GLU A 23 -9.68 2.55 -8.10
C GLU A 23 -8.24 2.01 -8.21
N VAL A 24 -7.54 1.88 -7.07
CA VAL A 24 -6.21 1.27 -7.04
C VAL A 24 -6.36 -0.23 -7.30
N ARG A 25 -5.59 -0.75 -8.24
CA ARG A 25 -5.55 -2.18 -8.55
C ARG A 25 -4.27 -2.80 -8.03
N VAL A 26 -4.37 -4.04 -7.55
CA VAL A 26 -3.22 -4.86 -7.21
C VAL A 26 -2.36 -4.98 -8.48
N PRO A 27 -1.10 -4.53 -8.45
CA PRO A 27 -0.29 -4.50 -9.64
C PRO A 27 0.08 -5.91 -10.09
N ILE A 28 0.18 -6.09 -11.41
CA ILE A 28 0.79 -7.28 -12.00
C ILE A 28 2.31 -7.03 -12.02
N PRO A 29 3.13 -7.82 -11.32
CA PRO A 29 4.57 -7.67 -11.37
C PRO A 29 5.07 -8.05 -12.77
N SER A 30 5.26 -7.07 -13.65
CA SER A 30 5.86 -7.28 -14.97
C SER A 30 7.34 -6.88 -14.95
N ALA A 31 8.16 -7.54 -15.76
CA ALA A 31 9.61 -7.41 -15.69
C ALA A 31 10.15 -6.01 -16.02
N ASN A 32 9.35 -5.17 -16.68
CA ASN A 32 9.74 -3.87 -17.24
C ASN A 32 8.89 -2.72 -16.68
N SER A 33 8.36 -2.85 -15.46
CA SER A 33 7.57 -1.79 -14.82
C SER A 33 8.42 -0.99 -13.84
N ASP A 34 8.44 0.34 -14.03
CA ASP A 34 8.96 1.35 -13.08
C ASP A 34 8.35 1.27 -11.68
N ARG A 35 7.33 0.43 -11.53
CA ARG A 35 6.60 0.26 -10.29
C ARG A 35 7.09 -0.91 -9.44
N THR A 36 8.03 -1.72 -9.93
CA THR A 36 8.64 -2.81 -9.13
C THR A 36 10.09 -2.48 -8.74
N SER A 37 10.57 -3.08 -7.66
CA SER A 37 11.99 -3.03 -7.24
C SER A 37 12.52 -4.45 -7.00
N THR A 38 13.84 -4.59 -6.83
CA THR A 38 14.46 -5.88 -6.49
C THR A 38 15.04 -5.79 -5.08
N ILE A 39 14.62 -6.69 -4.19
CA ILE A 39 15.13 -6.82 -2.82
C ILE A 39 15.46 -8.31 -2.62
N ASP A 40 16.70 -8.63 -2.22
CA ASP A 40 17.17 -10.01 -2.03
C ASP A 40 16.94 -10.93 -3.26
N GLY A 41 17.11 -10.38 -4.46
CA GLY A 41 16.87 -11.10 -5.72
C GLY A 41 15.38 -11.36 -6.03
N LEU A 42 14.48 -10.97 -5.13
CA LEU A 42 13.04 -11.06 -5.31
C LEU A 42 12.50 -9.75 -5.88
N ARG A 43 11.59 -9.87 -6.85
CA ARG A 43 10.87 -8.72 -7.38
C ARG A 43 9.76 -8.33 -6.41
N THR A 44 9.85 -7.11 -5.87
CA THR A 44 8.92 -6.55 -4.91
C THR A 44 8.18 -5.36 -5.51
N LEU A 45 7.12 -4.91 -4.84
CA LEU A 45 6.51 -3.62 -5.13
C LEU A 45 7.51 -2.51 -4.80
N SER A 46 7.51 -1.45 -5.61
CA SER A 46 8.13 -0.19 -5.20
C SER A 46 7.42 0.39 -3.98
N LEU A 47 8.12 1.23 -3.21
CA LEU A 47 7.55 1.92 -2.06
C LEU A 47 6.24 2.66 -2.39
N ALA A 48 6.19 3.33 -3.54
CA ALA A 48 5.00 4.05 -3.99
C ALA A 48 3.81 3.09 -4.20
N GLN A 49 4.04 1.92 -4.81
CA GLN A 49 2.99 0.91 -4.98
C GLN A 49 2.53 0.28 -3.67
N LEU A 50 3.47 0.03 -2.75
CA LEU A 50 3.13 -0.51 -1.45
C LEU A 50 2.22 0.47 -0.69
N ILE A 51 2.56 1.75 -0.68
CA ILE A 51 1.75 2.80 -0.06
C ILE A 51 0.37 2.94 -0.73
N ASP A 52 0.30 2.91 -2.07
CA ASP A 52 -0.98 2.90 -2.81
C ASP A 52 -1.89 1.76 -2.33
N LEU A 53 -1.32 0.55 -2.21
CA LEU A 53 -2.05 -0.66 -1.82
C LEU A 53 -2.50 -0.61 -0.36
N GLU A 54 -1.62 -0.21 0.55
CA GLU A 54 -1.92 -0.12 1.98
C GLU A 54 -3.05 0.87 2.27
N ILE A 55 -3.00 2.07 1.68
CA ILE A 55 -4.06 3.07 1.86
C ILE A 55 -5.39 2.56 1.29
N ALA A 56 -5.38 2.04 0.07
CA ALA A 56 -6.58 1.52 -0.59
C ALA A 56 -7.23 0.34 0.18
N CYS A 57 -6.41 -0.56 0.73
CA CYS A 57 -6.85 -1.64 1.61
C CYS A 57 -7.46 -1.09 2.90
N GLY A 58 -6.82 -0.11 3.52
CA GLY A 58 -7.27 0.52 4.76
C GLY A 58 -8.60 1.26 4.60
N GLU A 59 -8.79 2.01 3.52
CA GLU A 59 -10.04 2.74 3.26
C GLU A 59 -11.24 1.81 3.01
N ALA A 60 -11.01 0.65 2.39
CA ALA A 60 -12.07 -0.29 2.06
C ALA A 60 -12.58 -1.13 3.24
N ASN A 61 -11.90 -1.11 4.40
CA ASN A 61 -12.28 -1.95 5.54
C ASN A 61 -11.89 -1.30 6.87
N LEU A 62 -12.90 -0.84 7.63
CA LEU A 62 -12.75 -0.21 8.95
C LEU A 62 -11.93 -1.05 9.96
N ARG A 63 -12.04 -2.38 9.91
CA ARG A 63 -11.28 -3.28 10.79
C ARG A 63 -9.78 -3.28 10.46
N ARG A 64 -9.41 -2.91 9.23
CA ARG A 64 -8.02 -2.86 8.75
C ARG A 64 -7.46 -1.44 8.73
N THR A 65 -8.31 -0.41 8.62
CA THR A 65 -7.91 1.00 8.52
C THR A 65 -6.84 1.37 9.54
N HIS A 66 -7.04 1.07 10.83
CA HIS A 66 -6.11 1.46 11.88
C HIS A 66 -4.72 0.82 11.70
N LYS A 67 -4.68 -0.46 11.32
CA LYS A 67 -3.42 -1.17 11.11
C LYS A 67 -2.71 -0.63 9.86
N ASN A 68 -3.39 -0.60 8.73
CA ASN A 68 -2.80 -0.17 7.47
C ASN A 68 -2.35 1.31 7.52
N TRP A 69 -3.08 2.17 8.24
CA TRP A 69 -2.64 3.55 8.45
C TRP A 69 -1.40 3.65 9.34
N ALA A 70 -1.31 2.83 10.40
CA ALA A 70 -0.11 2.76 11.23
C ALA A 70 1.11 2.27 10.41
N ASP A 71 0.92 1.22 9.59
CA ASP A 71 1.98 0.69 8.71
C ASP A 71 2.46 1.79 7.72
N VAL A 72 1.55 2.59 7.15
CA VAL A 72 1.91 3.71 6.26
C VAL A 72 2.61 4.85 7.01
N VAL A 73 2.19 5.18 8.23
CA VAL A 73 2.86 6.19 9.08
C VAL A 73 4.29 5.76 9.38
N GLU A 74 4.52 4.48 9.71
CA GLU A 74 5.86 3.94 9.92
C GLU A 74 6.71 4.02 8.64
N LEU A 75 6.15 3.62 7.49
CA LEU A 75 6.83 3.75 6.20
C LEU A 75 7.23 5.20 5.88
N ILE A 76 6.37 6.17 6.20
CA ILE A 76 6.65 7.60 6.04
C ILE A 76 7.84 8.00 6.93
N ALA A 77 7.82 7.62 8.21
CA ALA A 77 8.85 7.99 9.18
C ALA A 77 10.21 7.40 8.81
N VAL A 78 10.27 6.08 8.54
CA VAL A 78 11.52 5.36 8.23
C VAL A 78 12.17 5.85 6.93
N ASN A 79 11.37 6.25 5.94
CA ASN A 79 11.87 6.73 4.65
C ASN A 79 11.97 8.26 4.56
N GLY A 80 11.67 9.00 5.63
CA GLY A 80 11.71 10.47 5.65
C GLY A 80 10.77 11.12 4.61
N LEU A 81 9.61 10.53 4.35
CA LEU A 81 8.71 11.01 3.31
C LEU A 81 8.00 12.31 3.70
N ASP A 82 7.72 13.13 2.70
CA ASP A 82 6.93 14.35 2.84
C ASP A 82 5.74 14.39 1.87
N LYS A 83 4.95 15.46 1.95
CA LYS A 83 3.76 15.65 1.10
C LYS A 83 4.09 15.69 -0.39
N SER A 84 5.33 15.99 -0.79
CA SER A 84 5.74 16.00 -2.20
C SER A 84 5.75 14.60 -2.80
N PHE A 85 5.96 13.56 -1.97
CA PHE A 85 5.96 12.16 -2.41
C PHE A 85 4.61 11.73 -3.00
N ALA A 86 3.51 12.39 -2.62
CA ALA A 86 2.16 12.13 -3.13
C ALA A 86 2.07 12.18 -4.66
N ARG A 87 2.96 12.90 -5.35
CA ARG A 87 3.01 12.95 -6.83
C ARG A 87 3.28 11.59 -7.47
N ARG A 88 3.89 10.66 -6.72
CA ARG A 88 4.22 9.29 -7.16
C ARG A 88 3.10 8.29 -6.89
N LEU A 89 2.07 8.69 -6.15
CA LEU A 89 0.94 7.87 -5.75
C LEU A 89 -0.24 8.03 -6.72
N HIS A 90 -1.13 7.04 -6.70
CA HIS A 90 -2.40 7.09 -7.44
C HIS A 90 -3.24 8.30 -6.99
N PRO A 91 -3.88 9.07 -7.90
CA PRO A 91 -4.62 10.28 -7.56
C PRO A 91 -5.63 10.11 -6.41
N SER A 92 -6.33 8.97 -6.37
CA SER A 92 -7.37 8.69 -5.36
C SER A 92 -6.83 8.63 -3.92
N VAL A 93 -5.57 8.23 -3.71
CA VAL A 93 -5.00 8.04 -2.36
C VAL A 93 -4.14 9.21 -1.88
N ARG A 94 -3.86 10.20 -2.74
CA ARG A 94 -2.94 11.32 -2.44
C ARG A 94 -3.38 12.14 -1.24
N ASN A 95 -4.68 12.36 -1.09
CA ASN A 95 -5.22 13.15 0.01
C ASN A 95 -5.05 12.42 1.34
N ALA A 96 -5.38 11.13 1.40
CA ALA A 96 -5.15 10.30 2.57
C ALA A 96 -3.67 10.26 2.95
N PHE A 97 -2.77 10.04 1.98
CA PHE A 97 -1.32 10.06 2.24
C PHE A 97 -0.85 11.37 2.88
N LYS A 98 -1.28 12.53 2.35
CA LYS A 98 -0.88 13.83 2.93
C LYS A 98 -1.33 13.99 4.39
N GLN A 99 -2.51 13.48 4.74
CA GLN A 99 -2.99 13.49 6.12
C GLN A 99 -2.20 12.53 7.02
N LEU A 100 -1.71 11.41 6.48
CA LEU A 100 -0.84 10.48 7.22
C LEU A 100 0.56 11.08 7.42
N VAL A 101 1.07 11.86 6.47
CA VAL A 101 2.32 12.63 6.64
C VAL A 101 2.21 13.62 7.80
N ASP A 102 1.06 14.29 7.96
CA ASP A 102 0.84 15.21 9.08
C ASP A 102 0.86 14.46 10.43
N ARG A 103 0.27 13.26 10.48
CA ARG A 103 0.25 12.40 11.68
C ARG A 103 1.60 11.76 12.01
N ALA A 104 2.43 11.50 11.00
CA ALA A 104 3.77 10.94 11.23
C ALA A 104 4.75 11.95 11.85
N ARG A 105 4.39 13.24 11.87
CA ARG A 105 5.23 14.34 12.34
C ARG A 105 4.75 14.96 13.67
N SER A 106 3.61 14.50 14.18
CA SER A 106 3.04 14.87 15.48
C SER A 106 3.54 13.94 16.56
#